data_AF-A0A3F3A2Y9-F1
#
_entry.id   AF-A0A3F3A2Y9-F1
#
_cell.length_a   1.000
_cell.length_b   1.000
_cell.length_c   1.000
_cell.angle_alpha   90.00
_cell.angle_beta   90.00
_cell.angle_gamma   90.00
#
_symmetry.space_group_name_H-M   'P 1'
#
loop_
_entity.id
_entity.type
_entity.pdbx_description
1 polymer ?
#
loop_
_entity_poly.entity_id
_entity_poly.type
_entity_poly.pdbx_seq_one_letter_code
_entity_poly.pdbx_strand_id
1 'polypeptide(L)' 'MRIEKILKTQQPDTHRKLNKNRKQNNKKRRRGKKEDLSFSDVMELMQHDSYCRGRGGSIKQRTWGK' A
#
# COMPACT_ATOMS: atom_id res chain seq x y z
N MET A 1 -3.67 20.43 -33.78
CA MET A 1 -4.55 19.25 -33.91
C MET A 1 -4.22 18.29 -32.76
N ARG A 2 -5.16 17.91 -31.88
CA ARG A 2 -4.86 17.01 -30.74
C ARG A 2 -5.08 15.56 -31.17
N ILE A 3 -4.05 14.71 -31.09
CA ILE A 3 -4.08 13.29 -31.46
C ILE A 3 -5.23 12.54 -30.76
N GLU A 4 -5.52 12.90 -29.50
CA GLU A 4 -6.65 12.33 -28.74
C GLU A 4 -8.01 12.52 -29.43
N LYS A 5 -8.27 13.72 -29.99
CA LYS A 5 -9.53 14.00 -30.68
C LYS A 5 -9.65 13.22 -31.99
N ILE A 6 -8.54 13.04 -32.70
CA ILE A 6 -8.46 12.27 -33.95
C ILE A 6 -8.68 10.78 -33.67
N LEU A 7 -8.02 10.25 -32.64
CA LEU A 7 -8.15 8.86 -32.26
C LEU A 7 -9.58 8.54 -31.80
N LYS A 8 -10.23 9.48 -31.09
CA LYS A 8 -11.62 9.33 -30.66
C LYS A 8 -12.60 9.26 -31.83
N THR A 9 -12.35 9.99 -32.92
CA THR A 9 -13.24 10.02 -34.10
C THR A 9 -12.93 8.91 -35.09
N GLN A 10 -11.65 8.62 -35.35
CA GLN A 10 -11.23 7.63 -36.34
C GLN A 10 -11.18 6.20 -35.79
N GLN A 11 -10.88 6.03 -34.49
CA GLN A 11 -10.67 4.71 -33.88
C GLN A 11 -11.24 4.66 -32.44
N PRO A 12 -12.58 4.66 -32.27
CA PRO A 12 -13.20 4.75 -30.96
C PRO A 12 -12.86 3.57 -30.03
N ASP A 13 -12.69 2.36 -30.58
CA ASP A 13 -12.37 1.17 -29.80
C ASP A 13 -10.96 1.18 -29.22
N THR A 14 -9.96 1.64 -29.98
CA THR A 14 -8.59 1.78 -29.49
C THR A 14 -8.52 2.86 -28.42
N HIS A 15 -9.20 4.00 -28.63
CA HIS A 15 -9.32 5.06 -27.62
C HIS A 15 -9.96 4.53 -26.31
N ARG A 16 -11.01 3.71 -26.40
CA ARG A 16 -11.65 3.09 -25.22
C ARG A 16 -10.70 2.15 -24.48
N LYS A 17 -9.93 1.32 -25.19
CA LYS A 17 -8.94 0.40 -24.60
C LYS A 17 -7.82 1.18 -23.89
N LEU A 18 -7.26 2.21 -24.54
CA LEU A 18 -6.19 3.05 -23.98
C LEU A 18 -6.64 3.77 -22.70
N ASN A 19 -7.86 4.31 -22.67
CA ASN A 19 -8.38 4.99 -21.48
C ASN A 19 -8.64 4.02 -20.31
N LYS A 20 -9.11 2.80 -20.59
CA LYS A 20 -9.26 1.74 -19.57
C LYS A 20 -7.92 1.39 -18.92
N ASN A 21 -6.88 1.19 -19.72
CA ASN A 21 -5.53 0.86 -19.22
C ASN A 21 -4.95 1.97 -18.33
N ARG A 22 -5.14 3.24 -18.72
CA ARG A 22 -4.74 4.40 -17.91
C ARG A 22 -5.42 4.42 -16.53
N LYS A 23 -6.73 4.16 -16.47
CA LYS A 23 -7.46 4.09 -15.18
C LYS A 23 -6.97 2.95 -14.29
N GLN A 24 -6.73 1.77 -14.87
CA GLN A 24 -6.22 0.61 -14.11
C GLN A 24 -4.81 0.85 -13.58
N ASN A 25 -3.91 1.40 -14.40
CA ASN A 25 -2.54 1.72 -13.97
C ASN A 25 -2.51 2.77 -12.85
N ASN A 26 -3.38 3.78 -12.91
CA ASN A 26 -3.51 4.75 -11.81
C ASN A 26 -4.06 4.11 -10.52
N LYS A 27 -4.99 3.15 -10.63
CA LYS A 27 -5.49 2.39 -9.48
C LYS A 27 -4.40 1.50 -8.85
N LYS A 28 -3.55 0.87 -9.68
CA LYS A 28 -2.39 0.09 -9.22
C LYS A 28 -1.33 0.99 -8.55
N ARG A 29 -0.98 2.13 -9.15
CA ARG A 29 -0.05 3.11 -8.56
C ARG A 29 -0.54 3.65 -7.21
N ARG A 30 -1.83 3.94 -7.08
CA ARG A 30 -2.43 4.41 -5.82
C ARG A 30 -2.43 3.39 -4.68
N ARG A 31 -2.32 2.09 -4.99
CA ARG A 31 -2.36 1.04 -3.96
C ARG A 31 -1.01 0.82 -3.24
N GLY A 32 0.03 1.55 -3.62
CA GLY A 32 1.39 1.29 -3.13
C GLY A 32 1.86 -0.13 -3.51
N LYS A 33 3.12 -0.45 -3.24
CA LYS A 33 3.47 -1.87 -3.09
C LYS A 33 2.78 -2.33 -1.81
N LYS A 34 1.87 -3.28 -1.92
CA LYS A 34 1.34 -3.96 -0.73
C LYS A 34 2.50 -4.83 -0.25
N GLU A 35 3.17 -4.43 0.82
CA GLU A 35 4.02 -5.37 1.53
C GLU A 35 3.07 -6.37 2.18
N ASP A 36 3.21 -7.65 1.83
CA ASP A 36 2.43 -8.73 2.45
C ASP A 36 3.02 -9.02 3.83
N LEU A 37 3.05 -8.00 4.70
CA LEU A 37 3.46 -8.15 6.09
C LEU A 37 2.39 -8.98 6.79
N SER A 38 2.83 -10.11 7.34
CA SER A 38 2.03 -10.93 8.22
C SER A 38 1.81 -10.20 9.56
N PHE A 39 0.83 -10.66 10.33
CA PHE A 39 0.61 -10.15 11.69
C PHE A 39 1.87 -10.23 12.56
N SER A 40 2.69 -11.27 12.37
CA SER A 40 3.95 -11.46 13.07
C SER A 40 4.98 -10.39 12.72
N ASP A 41 5.09 -10.02 11.44
CA ASP A 41 6.05 -9.01 10.99
C ASP A 41 5.72 -7.62 11.59
N VAL A 42 4.42 -7.30 11.68
CA VAL A 42 3.95 -6.07 12.34
C VAL A 42 4.26 -6.11 13.84
N MET A 43 4.06 -7.27 14.50
CA MET A 43 4.36 -7.45 15.91
C MET A 43 5.84 -7.30 16.21
N GLU A 44 6.72 -7.86 15.37
CA GLU A 44 8.17 -7.74 15.49
C GLU A 44 8.61 -6.27 15.31
N LEU A 45 8.07 -5.59 14.29
CA LEU A 45 8.37 -4.17 14.05
C LEU A 45 7.91 -3.26 15.20
N MET A 46 6.76 -3.54 15.80
CA MET A 46 6.22 -2.77 16.94
C MET A 46 6.82 -3.19 18.29
N GLN A 47 7.62 -4.26 18.32
CA GLN A 47 8.27 -4.71 19.54
C GLN A 47 9.42 -3.75 19.88
N HIS A 48 9.26 -3.02 20.99
CA HIS A 48 10.32 -2.19 21.54
C HIS A 48 10.99 -2.90 22.72
N ASP A 49 12.31 -2.98 22.73
CA ASP A 49 13.09 -3.56 23.83
C ASP A 49 12.92 -2.85 25.16
N SER A 50 12.44 -1.60 25.13
CA SER A 50 12.18 -0.77 26.31
C SER A 50 10.89 -1.13 27.05
N TYR A 51 9.97 -1.88 26.44
CA TYR A 51 8.67 -2.20 27.05
C TYR A 51 8.33 -3.69 26.92
N CYS A 52 7.67 -4.25 27.93
CA CYS A 52 7.19 -5.62 27.92
C CYS A 52 5.71 -5.69 28.35
N ARG A 53 5.02 -6.77 27.96
CA ARG A 53 3.67 -7.08 28.44
C ARG A 53 3.79 -7.93 29.71
N GLY A 54 3.26 -7.43 30.82
CA GLY A 54 3.19 -8.17 32.09
C GLY A 54 2.03 -9.18 32.13
N ARG A 55 1.94 -9.93 33.23
CA ARG A 55 0.78 -10.81 33.51
C ARG A 55 -0.51 -9.97 33.44
N GLY A 56 -1.47 -10.38 32.60
CA GLY A 56 -2.71 -9.63 32.31
C GLY A 56 -2.62 -8.65 31.14
N GLY A 57 -1.52 -8.62 30.37
CA GLY A 57 -1.41 -7.82 29.15
C GLY A 57 -1.12 -6.34 29.37
N SER A 58 -0.88 -5.91 30.61
CA SER A 58 -0.45 -4.53 30.93
C SER A 58 0.92 -4.22 30.32
N ILE A 59 1.08 -3.04 29.72
CA ILE A 59 2.37 -2.58 29.21
C ILE A 59 3.21 -2.06 30.38
N LYS A 60 4.45 -2.54 30.50
CA LYS A 60 5.41 -2.17 31.56
C LYS A 60 6.73 -1.77 30.92
N GLN A 61 7.40 -0.77 31.49
CA GLN A 61 8.75 -0.40 31.06
C GLN A 61 9.75 -1.45 31.57
N ARG A 62 10.62 -1.94 30.69
CA ARG A 62 11.75 -2.79 31.08
C ARG A 62 12.78 -1.93 31.79
N THR A 63 12.99 -2.20 33.07
CA THR A 63 14.13 -1.68 33.81
C THR A 63 15.27 -2.65 33.66
N TRP A 64 16.36 -2.22 33.02
CA TRP A 64 17.61 -2.95 33.02
C TRP A 64 18.23 -2.69 34.39
N GLY A 65 18.29 -3.72 35.23
CA GLY A 65 18.85 -3.60 36.58
C GLY A 65 20.30 -3.12 36.55
N LYS A 66 20.76 -2.54 37.66
CA LYS A 66 22.20 -2.37 37.93
C LYS A 66 22.83 -3.71 38.27
#